data_AF-A0A066WVG6-F1
#
_entry.id   AF-A0A066WVG6-F1
#
_cell.length_a   1.000
_cell.length_b   1.000
_cell.length_c   1.000
_cell.angle_alpha   90.00
_cell.angle_beta   90.00
_cell.angle_gamma   90.00
#
_symmetry.space_group_name_H-M   'P 1'
#
loop_
_entity.id
_entity.type
_entity.pdbx_description
1 polymer ?
#
loop_
_entity_poly.entity_id
_entity_poly.type
_entity_poly.pdbx_seq_one_letter_code
_entity_poly.pdbx_strand_id
1 'polypeptide(L)'
;LVRKPVSIPPRNPGILLTSIQGHPDYYVDVHKEEDGHTWAFKLFSKAHLPVDDDDEPIPMDYLKVNTNTKRLAVIWAYNGYDVTPSRLKMRQILAGCWKITGLEPADLREVKGLSVSNENMKIAIKKCRRDMGLEGRAEFSVVATDEDDGKKRCWESLGQTIFFSSIKGAIRELGIDKKVVEFKVKRGKSRDDNMYLLLADK
;
A
#
# COMPACT_ATOMS: atom_id res chain seq x y z
N LEU A 1 24.59 -10.93 24.19
CA LEU A 1 24.08 -9.55 24.07
C LEU A 1 22.58 -9.56 24.34
N VAL A 2 22.19 -9.23 25.57
CA VAL A 2 20.77 -9.06 25.94
C VAL A 2 20.32 -7.73 25.32
N ARG A 3 19.46 -7.76 24.30
CA ARG A 3 18.88 -6.54 23.71
C ARG A 3 18.02 -5.87 24.79
N LYS A 4 18.37 -4.64 25.17
CA LYS A 4 17.53 -3.82 26.06
C LYS A 4 16.16 -3.63 25.38
N PRO A 5 15.05 -3.69 26.14
CA PRO A 5 13.75 -3.31 25.61
C PRO A 5 13.79 -1.84 25.20
N VAL A 6 13.58 -1.58 23.91
CA VAL A 6 13.43 -0.21 23.39
C VAL A 6 12.16 0.37 24.01
N SER A 7 12.30 1.46 24.76
CA SER A 7 11.17 2.17 25.34
C SER A 7 10.37 2.86 24.24
N ILE A 8 9.06 2.61 24.22
CA ILE A 8 8.12 3.32 23.35
C ILE A 8 8.16 4.82 23.74
N PRO A 9 8.42 5.75 22.80
CA PRO A 9 8.51 7.18 23.11
C PRO A 9 7.17 7.75 23.64
N PRO A 10 7.21 8.86 24.43
CA PRO A 10 6.02 9.44 25.04
C PRO A 10 5.09 10.13 24.02
N ARG A 11 3.81 10.24 24.41
CA ARG A 11 2.60 10.31 23.54
C ARG A 11 2.22 11.73 23.10
N ASN A 12 1.74 11.87 21.86
CA ASN A 12 0.82 12.94 21.46
C ASN A 12 -0.65 12.53 21.76
N PRO A 13 -1.48 13.42 22.34
CA PRO A 13 -2.90 13.16 22.59
C PRO A 13 -3.67 13.13 21.25
N GLY A 14 -3.76 11.95 20.65
CA GLY A 14 -4.35 11.74 19.33
C GLY A 14 -3.89 10.45 18.65
N ILE A 15 -2.83 9.83 19.17
CA ILE A 15 -2.27 8.57 18.68
C ILE A 15 -2.92 7.39 19.40
N LEU A 16 -3.61 6.53 18.65
CA LEU A 16 -4.03 5.21 19.12
C LEU A 16 -2.97 4.18 18.70
N LEU A 17 -2.23 3.65 19.68
CA LEU A 17 -1.39 2.48 19.47
C LEU A 17 -2.25 1.23 19.60
N THR A 18 -2.42 0.50 18.50
CA THR A 18 -3.14 -0.78 18.51
C THR A 18 -2.28 -1.88 17.91
N SER A 19 -2.49 -3.12 18.38
CA SER A 19 -2.05 -4.30 17.63
C SER A 19 -2.85 -4.37 16.34
N ILE A 20 -2.18 -4.62 15.22
CA ILE A 20 -2.87 -4.88 13.96
C ILE A 20 -3.22 -6.37 13.88
N GLN A 21 -4.50 -6.67 13.67
CA GLN A 21 -5.01 -8.04 13.58
C GLN A 21 -4.59 -8.97 14.74
N GLY A 22 -4.36 -8.43 15.95
CA GLY A 22 -3.96 -9.22 17.13
C GLY A 22 -2.51 -9.72 17.10
N HIS A 23 -1.66 -9.22 16.19
CA HIS A 23 -0.24 -9.59 16.18
C HIS A 23 0.58 -8.81 17.22
N PRO A 24 1.16 -9.47 18.24
CA PRO A 24 1.84 -8.79 19.34
C PRO A 24 3.21 -8.22 18.95
N ASP A 25 3.79 -8.67 17.85
CA ASP A 25 5.11 -8.22 17.36
C ASP A 25 5.06 -6.88 16.61
N TYR A 26 3.86 -6.35 16.41
CA TYR A 26 3.60 -5.14 15.65
C TYR A 26 2.80 -4.15 16.48
N TYR A 27 3.02 -2.88 16.20
CA TYR A 27 2.13 -1.83 16.62
C TYR A 27 1.90 -0.86 15.47
N VAL A 28 0.70 -0.28 15.46
CA VAL A 28 0.33 0.75 14.50
C VAL A 28 0.01 2.02 15.26
N ASP A 29 0.70 3.10 14.90
CA ASP A 29 0.28 4.45 15.23
C ASP A 29 -0.82 4.86 14.24
N VAL A 30 -2.00 5.12 14.80
CA VAL A 30 -3.19 5.56 14.08
C VAL A 30 -3.54 6.97 14.50
N HIS A 31 -3.69 7.87 13.53
CA HIS A 31 -4.23 9.20 13.75
C HIS A 31 -5.12 9.64 12.59
N LYS A 32 -6.00 10.60 12.88
CA LYS A 32 -6.85 11.24 11.88
C LYS A 32 -6.19 12.53 11.43
N GLU A 33 -6.13 12.74 10.13
CA GLU A 33 -5.59 13.96 9.53
C GLU A 33 -6.57 15.14 9.72
N GLU A 34 -6.09 16.36 9.49
CA GLU A 34 -6.86 17.60 9.67
C GLU A 34 -8.15 17.65 8.85
N ASP A 35 -8.19 16.95 7.71
CA ASP A 35 -9.37 16.88 6.84
C ASP A 35 -10.55 16.11 7.45
N GLY A 36 -10.36 15.45 8.60
CA GLY A 36 -11.41 14.71 9.28
C GLY A 36 -11.94 13.49 8.52
N HIS A 37 -11.31 13.09 7.42
CA HIS A 37 -11.72 11.95 6.59
C HIS A 37 -10.58 10.97 6.31
N THR A 38 -9.34 11.40 6.47
CA THR A 38 -8.16 10.58 6.22
C THR A 38 -7.60 10.05 7.53
N TRP A 39 -7.50 8.73 7.60
CA TRP A 39 -6.81 8.00 8.65
C TRP A 39 -5.42 7.68 8.15
N ALA A 40 -4.40 7.99 8.95
CA ALA A 40 -3.01 7.69 8.70
C ALA A 40 -2.56 6.57 9.62
N PHE A 41 -1.80 5.62 9.06
CA PHE A 41 -1.34 4.42 9.72
C PHE A 41 0.16 4.27 9.52
N LYS A 42 0.92 4.34 10.62
CA LYS A 42 2.36 4.10 10.65
C LYS A 42 2.59 2.76 11.35
N LEU A 43 3.04 1.75 10.60
CA LEU A 43 3.29 0.41 11.10
C LEU A 43 4.75 0.23 11.50
N PHE A 44 4.96 -0.36 12.67
CA PHE A 44 6.28 -0.68 13.21
C PHE A 44 6.35 -2.16 13.60
N SER A 45 7.51 -2.77 13.39
CA SER A 45 7.84 -4.11 13.90
C SER A 45 8.75 -3.97 15.10
N LYS A 46 8.50 -4.74 16.16
CA LYS A 46 9.40 -4.80 17.32
C LYS A 46 10.77 -5.40 16.97
N ALA A 47 10.85 -6.24 15.94
CA ALA A 47 12.09 -6.87 15.50
C ALA A 47 12.91 -5.98 14.55
N HIS A 48 12.29 -4.96 13.95
CA HIS A 48 12.89 -4.06 12.99
C HIS A 48 12.43 -2.62 13.24
N LEU A 49 13.23 -1.88 14.01
CA LEU A 49 13.03 -0.46 14.33
C LEU A 49 14.23 0.33 13.78
N PRO A 50 14.27 0.60 12.46
CA PRO A 50 15.18 1.62 11.97
C PRO A 50 14.84 2.95 12.65
N VAL A 51 15.86 3.71 13.02
CA VAL A 51 15.71 5.07 13.55
C VAL A 51 16.29 6.05 12.54
N ASP A 52 15.79 7.29 12.54
CA ASP A 52 16.39 8.39 11.80
C ASP A 52 17.56 9.04 12.57
N ASP A 53 18.07 10.16 12.04
CA ASP A 53 19.21 10.87 12.61
C ASP A 53 18.91 11.49 14.00
N ASP A 54 17.63 11.60 14.36
CA ASP A 54 17.15 12.11 15.65
C ASP A 54 16.78 10.97 16.64
N ASP A 55 17.19 9.73 16.34
CA ASP A 55 16.84 8.51 17.07
C ASP A 55 15.33 8.21 17.12
N GLU A 56 14.53 8.79 16.22
CA GLU A 56 13.09 8.51 16.14
C GLU A 56 12.82 7.25 15.30
N PRO A 57 11.93 6.33 15.76
CA PRO A 57 11.56 5.17 14.97
C PRO A 57 10.95 5.55 13.61
N ILE A 58 11.51 5.00 12.55
CA ILE A 58 10.97 5.12 11.18
C ILE A 58 9.94 4.00 10.97
N PRO A 59 8.71 4.33 10.53
CA PRO A 59 7.72 3.30 10.23
C PRO A 59 8.16 2.45 9.04
N MET A 60 7.95 1.14 9.14
CA MET A 60 8.19 0.23 8.02
C MET A 60 7.18 0.48 6.90
N ASP A 61 5.91 0.60 7.25
CA ASP A 61 4.87 0.93 6.28
C ASP A 61 4.14 2.19 6.72
N TYR A 62 3.81 3.02 5.74
CA TYR A 62 2.98 4.20 5.93
C TYR A 62 1.82 4.16 4.96
N LEU A 63 0.59 4.16 5.49
CA LEU A 63 -0.63 4.05 4.73
C LEU A 63 -1.61 5.15 5.10
N LYS A 64 -2.50 5.50 4.17
CA LYS A 64 -3.65 6.36 4.42
C LYS A 64 -4.93 5.70 3.93
N VAL A 65 -6.01 5.84 4.68
CA VAL A 65 -7.35 5.47 4.25
C VAL A 65 -8.24 6.70 4.32
N ASN A 66 -8.81 7.10 3.20
CA ASN A 66 -9.74 8.22 3.14
C ASN A 66 -11.17 7.70 3.10
N THR A 67 -11.96 7.98 4.13
CA THR A 67 -13.32 7.45 4.33
C THR A 67 -14.38 8.16 3.49
N ASN A 68 -14.06 9.30 2.88
CA ASN A 68 -14.95 10.00 1.96
C ASN A 68 -14.82 9.42 0.55
N THR A 69 -13.61 9.42 0.00
CA THR A 69 -13.30 8.86 -1.33
C THR A 69 -13.25 7.34 -1.38
N LYS A 70 -13.27 6.69 -0.21
CA LYS A 70 -13.14 5.23 -0.03
C LYS A 70 -11.87 4.67 -0.69
N ARG A 71 -10.77 5.40 -0.54
CA ARG A 71 -9.46 5.10 -1.10
C ARG A 71 -8.52 4.60 -0.03
N LEU A 72 -7.78 3.54 -0.34
CA LEU A 72 -6.60 3.12 0.40
C LEU A 72 -5.34 3.55 -0.36
N ALA A 73 -4.45 4.31 0.27
CA ALA A 73 -3.16 4.71 -0.28
C ALA A 73 -2.01 4.07 0.49
N VAL A 74 -1.09 3.43 -0.23
CA VAL A 74 0.20 2.92 0.25
C VAL A 74 1.25 3.97 -0.08
N ILE A 75 1.84 4.59 0.95
CA ILE A 75 2.83 5.66 0.82
C ILE A 75 4.24 5.07 0.90
N TRP A 76 4.50 4.30 1.96
CA TRP A 76 5.73 3.54 2.15
C TRP A 76 5.40 2.07 2.44
N ALA A 77 6.22 1.17 1.89
CA ALA A 77 6.00 -0.27 1.98
C ALA A 77 7.35 -1.00 2.12
N TYR A 78 7.92 -0.96 3.33
CA TYR A 78 9.21 -1.57 3.65
C TYR A 78 9.09 -2.88 4.44
N ASN A 79 7.88 -3.38 4.72
CA ASN A 79 7.67 -4.68 5.36
C ASN A 79 8.32 -5.89 4.65
N GLY A 80 8.80 -5.73 3.42
CA GLY A 80 9.65 -6.74 2.76
C GLY A 80 10.96 -7.02 3.52
N TYR A 81 11.48 -6.04 4.26
CA TYR A 81 12.73 -6.10 5.04
C TYR A 81 12.53 -6.59 6.48
N ASP A 82 11.29 -6.77 6.92
CA ASP A 82 10.99 -7.25 8.26
C ASP A 82 11.41 -8.71 8.43
N VAL A 83 12.18 -8.97 9.49
CA VAL A 83 12.78 -10.27 9.84
C VAL A 83 12.01 -11.01 10.93
N THR A 84 10.86 -10.50 11.37
CA THR A 84 9.98 -11.19 12.32
C THR A 84 9.57 -12.56 11.76
N PRO A 85 9.65 -13.67 12.53
CA PRO A 85 9.27 -15.00 12.04
C PRO A 85 7.84 -15.08 11.51
N SER A 86 6.89 -14.43 12.21
CA SER A 86 5.48 -14.32 11.82
C SER A 86 5.21 -13.04 11.02
N ARG A 87 6.02 -12.80 9.99
CA ARG A 87 6.00 -11.53 9.25
C ARG A 87 4.63 -11.20 8.65
N LEU A 88 4.08 -10.05 9.00
CA LEU A 88 2.88 -9.52 8.35
C LEU A 88 3.12 -9.27 6.86
N LYS A 89 2.27 -9.85 6.02
CA LYS A 89 2.27 -9.57 4.58
C LYS A 89 1.48 -8.30 4.31
N MET A 90 1.84 -7.57 3.25
CA MET A 90 1.18 -6.32 2.87
C MET A 90 -0.35 -6.48 2.80
N ARG A 91 -0.87 -7.59 2.26
CA ARG A 91 -2.32 -7.86 2.24
C ARG A 91 -3.01 -7.83 3.62
N GLN A 92 -2.34 -8.34 4.66
CA GLN A 92 -2.86 -8.36 6.03
C GLN A 92 -2.81 -6.95 6.63
N ILE A 93 -1.74 -6.20 6.34
CA ILE A 93 -1.57 -4.82 6.79
C ILE A 93 -2.67 -3.95 6.19
N LEU A 94 -2.88 -4.03 4.87
CA LEU A 94 -3.95 -3.32 4.16
C LEU A 94 -5.33 -3.65 4.74
N ALA A 95 -5.63 -4.94 4.94
CA ALA A 95 -6.90 -5.39 5.50
C ALA A 95 -7.10 -4.92 6.95
N GLY A 96 -6.04 -4.92 7.76
CA GLY A 96 -6.07 -4.43 9.14
C GLY A 96 -6.34 -2.92 9.21
N CYS A 97 -5.61 -2.11 8.44
CA CYS A 97 -5.82 -0.66 8.37
C CYS A 97 -7.24 -0.30 7.90
N TRP A 98 -7.76 -1.01 6.88
CA TRP A 98 -9.13 -0.80 6.40
C TRP A 98 -10.15 -1.04 7.52
N LYS A 99 -10.07 -2.18 8.21
CA LYS A 99 -10.99 -2.53 9.32
C LYS A 99 -10.98 -1.51 10.46
N ILE A 100 -9.82 -0.95 10.80
CA ILE A 100 -9.70 0.06 11.87
C ILE A 100 -10.51 1.32 11.55
N THR A 101 -10.70 1.67 10.27
CA THR A 101 -11.51 2.85 9.91
C THR A 101 -13.02 2.67 10.07
N GLY A 102 -13.48 1.45 10.35
CA GLY A 102 -14.91 1.12 10.43
C GLY A 102 -15.63 1.11 9.07
N LEU A 103 -14.89 1.21 7.95
CA LEU A 103 -15.46 1.06 6.62
C LEU A 103 -15.81 -0.41 6.34
N GLU A 104 -16.95 -0.61 5.66
CA GLU A 104 -17.30 -1.93 5.14
C GLU A 104 -16.29 -2.35 4.06
N PRO A 105 -15.96 -3.64 3.91
CA PRO A 105 -15.10 -4.10 2.81
C PRO A 105 -15.60 -3.64 1.43
N ALA A 106 -16.92 -3.68 1.22
CA ALA A 106 -17.57 -3.27 -0.02
C ALA A 106 -17.41 -1.77 -0.34
N ASP A 107 -17.02 -0.94 0.62
CA ASP A 107 -16.81 0.48 0.37
C ASP A 107 -15.56 0.75 -0.47
N LEU A 108 -14.56 -0.15 -0.48
CA LEU A 108 -13.29 0.10 -1.17
C LEU A 108 -13.50 0.35 -2.67
N ARG A 109 -13.07 1.53 -3.16
CA ARG A 109 -13.19 1.94 -4.57
C ARG A 109 -11.87 2.00 -5.31
N GLU A 110 -10.81 2.38 -4.61
CA GLU A 110 -9.52 2.60 -5.25
C GLU A 110 -8.37 2.25 -4.30
N VAL A 111 -7.33 1.63 -4.85
CA VAL A 111 -6.05 1.46 -4.18
C VAL A 111 -4.99 2.27 -4.91
N LYS A 112 -4.26 3.09 -4.16
CA LYS A 112 -3.19 3.95 -4.68
C LYS A 112 -1.84 3.51 -4.15
N GLY A 113 -0.85 3.37 -5.03
CA GLY A 113 0.56 3.23 -4.66
C GLY A 113 1.31 4.52 -4.99
N LEU A 114 1.96 5.13 -4.00
CA LEU A 114 2.74 6.36 -4.20
C LEU A 114 4.23 6.04 -4.35
N SER A 115 4.90 6.80 -5.21
CA SER A 115 6.36 6.77 -5.42
C SER A 115 6.93 5.35 -5.53
N VAL A 116 6.48 4.62 -6.54
CA VAL A 116 6.82 3.21 -6.73
C VAL A 116 8.32 3.01 -6.87
N SER A 117 8.93 2.48 -5.81
CA SER A 117 10.35 2.18 -5.74
C SER A 117 10.67 0.72 -6.07
N ASN A 118 9.67 -0.18 -6.00
CA ASN A 118 9.85 -1.61 -6.21
C ASN A 118 10.28 -1.92 -7.66
N GLU A 119 11.43 -2.60 -7.81
CA GLU A 119 12.02 -2.88 -9.12
C GLU A 119 11.15 -3.77 -10.01
N ASN A 120 10.47 -4.78 -9.46
CA ASN A 120 9.54 -5.62 -10.24
C ASN A 120 8.42 -4.78 -10.86
N MET A 121 7.87 -3.82 -10.11
CA MET A 121 6.87 -2.91 -10.64
C MET A 121 7.45 -1.91 -11.65
N LYS A 122 8.62 -1.32 -11.38
CA LYS A 122 9.29 -0.42 -12.34
C LYS A 122 9.57 -1.10 -13.67
N ILE A 123 10.02 -2.36 -13.64
CA ILE A 123 10.25 -3.18 -14.83
C ILE A 123 8.94 -3.39 -15.59
N ALA A 124 7.84 -3.73 -14.89
CA ALA A 124 6.53 -3.89 -15.51
C ALA A 124 6.02 -2.58 -16.15
N ILE A 125 6.15 -1.44 -15.47
CA ILE A 125 5.77 -0.12 -15.99
C ILE A 125 6.60 0.24 -17.23
N LYS A 126 7.92 0.00 -17.21
CA LYS A 126 8.79 0.23 -18.37
C LYS A 126 8.41 -0.66 -19.55
N LYS A 127 8.10 -1.94 -19.28
CA LYS A 127 7.59 -2.88 -20.29
C LYS A 127 6.26 -2.41 -20.88
N CYS A 128 5.30 -1.99 -20.06
CA CYS A 128 4.04 -1.39 -20.49
C CYS A 128 4.25 -0.22 -21.45
N ARG A 129 5.09 0.75 -21.09
CA ARG A 129 5.39 1.91 -21.94
C ARG A 129 5.94 1.48 -23.30
N ARG A 130 6.91 0.56 -23.32
CA ARG A 130 7.48 0.03 -24.57
C ARG A 130 6.43 -0.70 -25.41
N ASP A 131 5.65 -1.58 -24.80
CA ASP A 131 4.68 -2.42 -25.52
C ASP A 131 3.51 -1.61 -26.11
N MET A 132 3.23 -0.43 -25.55
CA MET A 132 2.25 0.54 -26.06
C MET A 132 2.87 1.67 -26.90
N GLY A 133 4.18 1.62 -27.19
CA GLY A 133 4.87 2.66 -27.97
C GLY A 133 4.92 4.04 -27.30
N LEU A 134 4.85 4.09 -25.97
CA LEU A 134 4.88 5.34 -25.21
C LEU A 134 6.31 5.77 -24.88
N GLU A 135 6.57 7.06 -24.98
CA GLU A 135 7.90 7.63 -24.74
C GLU A 135 8.18 7.94 -23.27
N GLY A 136 9.42 7.68 -22.84
CA GLY A 136 9.98 8.15 -21.58
C GLY A 136 9.14 7.80 -20.34
N ARG A 137 8.60 8.83 -19.69
CA ARG A 137 7.75 8.74 -18.48
C ARG A 137 6.31 9.16 -18.78
N ALA A 138 5.81 8.84 -19.97
CA ALA A 138 4.41 9.05 -20.30
C ALA A 138 3.50 8.37 -19.29
N GLU A 139 2.40 9.05 -18.96
CA GLU A 139 1.30 8.50 -18.18
C GLU A 139 0.47 7.58 -19.06
N PHE A 140 -0.15 6.56 -18.45
CA PHE A 140 -1.02 5.66 -19.18
C PHE A 140 -2.11 5.09 -18.29
N SER A 141 -3.16 4.58 -18.94
CA SER A 141 -4.17 3.75 -18.30
C SER A 141 -4.40 2.49 -19.14
N VAL A 142 -4.57 1.37 -18.46
CA VAL A 142 -5.02 0.10 -19.06
C VAL A 142 -6.19 -0.44 -18.26
N VAL A 143 -7.19 -0.96 -18.95
CA VAL A 143 -8.38 -1.59 -18.39
C VAL A 143 -8.37 -3.09 -18.69
N ALA A 144 -9.04 -3.87 -17.85
CA ALA A 144 -9.08 -5.33 -17.98
C ALA A 144 -9.68 -5.82 -19.31
N THR A 145 -10.47 -4.97 -19.97
CA THR A 145 -11.20 -5.25 -21.21
C THR A 145 -10.60 -4.55 -22.43
N ASP A 146 -9.39 -4.00 -22.34
CA ASP A 146 -8.73 -3.39 -23.50
C ASP A 146 -8.53 -4.45 -24.60
N GLU A 147 -8.84 -4.08 -25.84
CA GLU A 147 -8.67 -4.96 -27.00
C GLU A 147 -7.31 -4.81 -27.68
N ASP A 148 -6.64 -3.66 -27.48
CA ASP A 148 -5.30 -3.39 -27.99
C ASP A 148 -4.26 -4.36 -27.42
N ASP A 149 -3.48 -4.97 -28.29
CA ASP A 149 -2.49 -5.99 -27.92
C ASP A 149 -1.39 -5.46 -26.98
N GLY A 150 -0.97 -4.21 -27.16
CA GLY A 150 0.01 -3.55 -26.29
C GLY A 150 -0.55 -3.37 -24.88
N LYS A 151 -1.80 -2.93 -24.78
CA LYS A 151 -2.50 -2.77 -23.51
C LYS A 151 -2.81 -4.09 -22.82
N LYS A 152 -3.22 -5.13 -23.55
CA LYS A 152 -3.41 -6.50 -23.00
C LYS A 152 -2.12 -7.03 -22.36
N ARG A 153 -1.01 -6.97 -23.10
CA ARG A 153 0.31 -7.37 -22.58
C ARG A 153 0.74 -6.54 -21.38
N CYS A 154 0.42 -5.25 -21.37
CA CYS A 154 0.66 -4.39 -20.22
C CYS A 154 -0.17 -4.83 -19.00
N TRP A 155 -1.48 -5.06 -19.17
CA TRP A 155 -2.38 -5.53 -18.12
C TRP A 155 -1.88 -6.85 -17.51
N GLU A 156 -1.52 -7.82 -18.34
CA GLU A 156 -0.93 -9.10 -17.90
C GLU A 156 0.38 -8.88 -17.12
N SER A 157 1.27 -8.03 -17.63
CA SER A 157 2.55 -7.73 -16.98
C SER A 157 2.38 -7.07 -15.62
N LEU A 158 1.43 -6.14 -15.47
CA LEU A 158 1.12 -5.50 -14.19
C LEU A 158 0.45 -6.50 -13.23
N GLY A 159 -0.39 -7.38 -13.77
CA GLY A 159 -1.09 -8.44 -13.04
C GLY A 159 -0.15 -9.45 -12.35
N GLN A 160 1.06 -9.63 -12.87
CA GLN A 160 2.09 -10.52 -12.32
C GLN A 160 2.94 -9.88 -11.22
N THR A 161 2.73 -8.60 -10.92
CA THR A 161 3.56 -7.90 -9.93
C THR A 161 3.21 -8.28 -8.50
N ILE A 162 4.20 -8.17 -7.60
CA ILE A 162 4.02 -8.44 -6.16
C ILE A 162 2.99 -7.49 -5.54
N PHE A 163 2.99 -6.22 -5.97
CA PHE A 163 2.05 -5.22 -5.50
C PHE A 163 0.61 -5.59 -5.90
N PHE A 164 0.37 -5.89 -7.18
CA PHE A 164 -0.96 -6.30 -7.64
C PHE A 164 -1.45 -7.58 -6.96
N SER A 165 -0.56 -8.56 -6.77
CA SER A 165 -0.84 -9.78 -6.02
C SER A 165 -1.22 -9.51 -4.57
N SER A 166 -0.56 -8.53 -3.93
CA SER A 166 -0.89 -8.09 -2.56
C SER A 166 -2.27 -7.45 -2.49
N ILE A 167 -2.64 -6.63 -3.49
CA ILE A 167 -3.97 -6.01 -3.55
C ILE A 167 -5.05 -7.06 -3.78
N LYS A 168 -4.88 -7.97 -4.73
CA LYS A 168 -5.82 -9.09 -4.93
C LYS A 168 -5.97 -9.96 -3.67
N GLY A 169 -4.86 -10.20 -2.98
CA GLY A 169 -4.85 -10.89 -1.69
C GLY A 169 -5.69 -10.15 -0.65
N ALA A 170 -5.50 -8.84 -0.51
CA ALA A 170 -6.25 -8.01 0.43
C ALA A 170 -7.76 -7.99 0.13
N ILE A 171 -8.13 -7.84 -1.15
CA ILE A 171 -9.53 -7.91 -1.61
C ILE A 171 -10.17 -9.24 -1.19
N ARG A 172 -9.49 -10.36 -1.45
CA ARG A 172 -9.96 -11.70 -1.06
C ARG A 172 -10.05 -11.87 0.45
N GLU A 173 -9.05 -11.42 1.19
CA GLU A 173 -8.98 -11.53 2.65
C GLU A 173 -10.05 -10.68 3.36
N LEU A 174 -10.41 -9.55 2.76
CA LEU A 174 -11.51 -8.70 3.20
C LEU A 174 -12.89 -9.22 2.76
N GLY A 175 -12.97 -10.27 1.94
CA GLY A 175 -14.23 -10.79 1.41
C GLY A 175 -14.93 -9.82 0.45
N ILE A 176 -14.17 -8.95 -0.22
CA ILE A 176 -14.72 -7.93 -1.12
C ILE A 176 -15.14 -8.60 -2.44
N ASP A 177 -16.40 -8.42 -2.83
CA ASP A 177 -16.90 -8.87 -4.13
C ASP A 177 -16.61 -7.90 -5.27
N LYS A 178 -15.35 -7.48 -5.36
CA LYS A 178 -14.85 -6.60 -6.42
C LYS A 178 -13.61 -7.18 -7.08
N LYS A 179 -13.30 -6.66 -8.25
CA LYS A 179 -12.07 -6.95 -8.99
C LYS A 179 -11.42 -5.64 -9.43
N VAL A 180 -10.10 -5.68 -9.63
CA VAL A 180 -9.40 -4.56 -10.25
C VAL A 180 -9.78 -4.52 -11.72
N VAL A 181 -10.29 -3.38 -12.19
CA VAL A 181 -10.77 -3.18 -13.56
C VAL A 181 -9.93 -2.20 -14.36
N GLU A 182 -9.18 -1.34 -13.69
CA GLU A 182 -8.33 -0.35 -14.34
C GLU A 182 -7.04 -0.13 -13.55
N PHE A 183 -5.94 0.09 -14.27
CA PHE A 183 -4.63 0.44 -13.75
C PHE A 183 -4.16 1.73 -14.41
N LYS A 184 -4.03 2.81 -13.62
CA LYS A 184 -3.48 4.10 -14.07
C LYS A 184 -2.08 4.28 -13.51
N VAL A 185 -1.16 4.71 -14.37
CA VAL A 185 0.17 5.16 -13.98
C VAL A 185 0.28 6.64 -14.30
N LYS A 186 0.55 7.44 -13.27
CA LYS A 186 0.77 8.89 -13.37
C LYS A 186 2.17 9.25 -12.91
N ARG A 187 2.68 10.39 -13.35
CA ARG A 187 3.96 10.90 -12.90
C ARG A 187 3.88 11.27 -11.41
N GLY A 188 4.82 10.80 -10.60
CA GLY A 188 4.99 11.23 -9.22
C GLY A 188 5.64 12.62 -9.13
N LYS A 189 5.57 13.24 -7.94
CA LYS A 189 6.31 14.48 -7.65
C LYS A 189 7.83 14.25 -7.68
N SER A 190 8.28 13.02 -7.42
CA SER A 190 9.68 12.58 -7.56
C SER A 190 9.97 12.01 -8.96
N ARG A 191 11.16 11.44 -9.15
CA ARG A 191 11.48 10.65 -10.35
C ARG A 191 10.70 9.33 -10.46
N ASP A 192 9.86 9.00 -9.48
CA ASP A 192 9.08 7.77 -9.42
C ASP A 192 7.66 7.95 -9.97
N ASP A 193 7.00 6.84 -10.28
CA ASP A 193 5.63 6.80 -10.77
C ASP A 193 4.64 6.58 -9.61
N ASN A 194 3.42 7.10 -9.77
CA ASN A 194 2.28 6.81 -8.90
C ASN A 194 1.31 5.87 -9.63
N MET A 195 0.71 4.96 -8.89
CA MET A 195 -0.24 3.97 -9.43
C MET A 195 -1.60 4.10 -8.78
N TYR A 196 -2.64 3.84 -9.56
CA TYR A 196 -4.02 3.81 -9.11
C TYR A 196 -4.69 2.57 -9.69
N LEU A 197 -5.24 1.75 -8.83
CA LEU A 197 -6.00 0.55 -9.17
C LEU A 197 -7.45 0.83 -8.82
N LEU A 198 -8.32 0.83 -9.81
CA LEU A 198 -9.75 1.01 -9.60
C LEU A 198 -10.43 -0.33 -9.48
N LEU A 199 -11.36 -0.42 -8.52
CA LEU A 199 -12.13 -1.62 -8.22
C LEU A 199 -13.57 -1.42 -8.68
N ALA A 200 -14.14 -2.46 -9.29
CA ALA A 200 -15.57 -2.53 -9.60
C ALA A 200 -16.12 -3.90 -9.19
N ASP A 201 -17.43 -3.98 -9.06
CA ASP A 201 -18.14 -5.21 -8.71
C ASP A 201 -17.89 -6.30 -9.78
N LYS A 202 -17.92 -7.57 -9.35
CA LYS A 202 -17.51 -8.68 -10.22
C LYS A 202 -18.49 -8.99 -11.35
#